data_AF-C5MHA0-F1
#
_entry.id   AF-C5MHA0-F1
#
_cell.length_a   1.000
_cell.length_b   1.000
_cell.length_c   1.000
_cell.angle_alpha   90.00
_cell.angle_beta   90.00
_cell.angle_gamma   90.00
#
_symmetry.space_group_name_H-M   'P 1'
#
loop_
_entity.id
_entity.type
_entity.pdbx_description
1 polymer ?
#
loop_
_entity_poly.entity_id
_entity_poly.type
_entity_poly.pdbx_seq_one_letter_code
_entity_poly.pdbx_strand_id
1 'polypeptide(L)'
;MISIFQQLLNLTARLMSYYVDLINYLYHDLKNILKYSIHPDTPPPLETINNYIGLINKYKLQINSLTNCNHVQQIYAKLLDIITPGLTQIHNHINNLFALPQPLLKSSILGIFIRTGVKEKVKFLIDENKKPLDRFDNDSNQASEYLERLNNDINNIPPSSYIIQSVTRFVEELIQEYTLDIPLIEIAMDKLHINYKEEKKFDKLKNSILQRIIEQEVDTSSLSFTEAEVKAIDLMEFLTAHIDFIKRLLPIYIRFDRLFRQKLRIDKLPLPRTVEMEPLIVQLVDPFIEKLVAGGTVGLSTEITYTAVFSFLQDLAIELITIKRTYDGFIPRNRQGRYSDDEAFWTTTQSYVENLLRLTYFIQNKSNGNHNISLIMGDLKEEFERLENEAREDFFNLLSFQDIFACDERIVKYQLRKKIDFLKSK
;
A
#
# COMPACT_ATOMS: atom_id res chain seq x y z
N MET A 1 36.48 -1.02 -3.42
CA MET A 1 36.55 -1.93 -2.25
C MET A 1 36.48 -1.19 -0.91
N ILE A 2 37.43 -0.32 -0.54
CA ILE A 2 37.40 0.45 0.73
C ILE A 2 36.09 1.23 0.92
N SER A 3 35.56 1.82 -0.16
CA SER A 3 34.28 2.54 -0.17
C SER A 3 33.08 1.67 0.22
N ILE A 4 33.08 0.36 -0.05
CA ILE A 4 32.01 -0.55 0.35
C ILE A 4 32.01 -0.70 1.87
N PHE A 5 33.18 -0.92 2.50
CA PHE A 5 33.30 -1.00 3.95
C PHE A 5 32.87 0.31 4.62
N GLN A 6 33.25 1.46 4.05
CA GLN A 6 32.81 2.77 4.53
C GLN A 6 31.29 2.91 4.47
N GLN A 7 30.66 2.55 3.35
CA GLN A 7 29.20 2.66 3.22
C GLN A 7 28.46 1.67 4.11
N LEU A 8 28.97 0.46 4.33
CA LEU A 8 28.40 -0.47 5.31
C LEU A 8 28.45 0.09 6.73
N LEU A 9 29.55 0.72 7.13
CA LEU A 9 29.63 1.41 8.43
C LEU A 9 28.74 2.65 8.50
N ASN A 10 28.58 3.39 7.40
CA ASN A 10 27.63 4.50 7.31
C ASN A 10 26.19 4.02 7.51
N LEU A 11 25.78 2.97 6.80
CA LEU A 11 24.46 2.38 6.91
C LEU A 11 24.22 1.85 8.33
N THR A 12 25.20 1.15 8.91
CA THR A 12 25.12 0.60 10.26
C THR A 12 24.95 1.70 11.31
N ALA A 13 25.82 2.73 11.28
CA ALA A 13 25.72 3.86 12.20
C ALA A 13 24.39 4.60 12.04
N ARG A 14 23.96 4.85 10.79
CA ARG A 14 22.69 5.53 10.51
C ARG A 14 21.51 4.76 11.08
N LEU A 15 21.43 3.44 10.87
CA LEU A 15 20.34 2.62 11.41
C LEU A 15 20.35 2.54 12.94
N MET A 16 21.52 2.44 13.57
CA MET A 16 21.64 2.43 15.03
C MET A 16 21.20 3.76 15.63
N SER A 17 21.69 4.89 15.09
CA SER A 17 21.25 6.24 15.52
C SER A 17 19.76 6.44 15.32
N TYR A 18 19.26 6.02 14.16
CA TYR A 18 17.84 6.10 13.84
C TYR A 18 16.98 5.29 14.81
N TYR A 19 17.41 4.09 15.20
CA TYR A 19 16.76 3.30 16.23
C TYR A 19 16.76 4.01 17.59
N VAL A 20 17.90 4.58 18.02
CA VAL A 20 18.02 5.30 19.30
C VAL A 20 17.04 6.48 19.38
N ASP A 21 16.95 7.29 18.32
CA ASP A 21 16.06 8.45 18.30
C ASP A 21 14.59 8.01 18.40
N LEU A 22 14.21 7.02 17.60
CA LEU A 22 12.83 6.55 17.52
C LEU A 22 12.38 5.80 18.77
N ILE A 23 13.29 5.04 19.40
CA ILE A 23 12.97 4.32 20.62
C ILE A 23 12.86 5.28 21.80
N ASN A 24 13.70 6.32 21.86
CA ASN A 24 13.56 7.40 22.84
C ASN A 24 12.21 8.10 22.69
N TYR A 25 11.86 8.48 21.45
CA TYR A 25 10.55 9.08 21.16
C TYR A 25 9.39 8.18 21.61
N LEU A 26 9.45 6.89 21.30
CA LEU A 26 8.42 5.93 21.67
C LEU A 26 8.21 5.86 23.20
N TYR A 27 9.29 5.72 23.98
CA TYR A 27 9.21 5.52 25.42
C TYR A 27 8.99 6.79 26.23
N HIS A 28 9.44 7.95 25.73
CA HIS A 28 9.41 9.20 26.48
C HIS A 28 8.34 10.16 25.95
N ASP A 29 8.40 10.51 24.67
CA ASP A 29 7.56 11.59 24.12
C ASP A 29 6.15 11.09 23.80
N LEU A 30 6.05 9.95 23.10
CA LEU A 30 4.76 9.40 22.71
C LEU A 30 3.95 8.92 23.93
N LYS A 31 4.65 8.37 24.95
CA LYS A 31 4.06 8.06 26.26
C LYS A 31 3.37 9.29 26.88
N ASN A 32 4.02 10.45 26.83
CA ASN A 32 3.47 11.68 27.39
C ASN A 32 2.26 12.18 26.59
N ILE A 33 2.33 12.11 25.25
CA ILE A 33 1.24 12.52 24.35
C ILE A 33 -0.02 11.67 24.56
N LEU A 34 0.14 10.35 24.63
CA LEU A 34 -0.96 9.40 24.79
C LEU A 34 -1.42 9.24 26.25
N LYS A 35 -0.68 9.80 27.22
CA LYS A 35 -0.86 9.58 28.67
C LYS A 35 -0.97 8.09 29.04
N TYR A 36 -0.31 7.22 28.28
CA TYR A 36 -0.34 5.78 28.46
C TYR A 36 1.04 5.26 28.84
N SER A 37 1.12 4.42 29.86
CA SER A 37 2.41 3.87 30.28
C SER A 37 2.78 2.66 29.43
N ILE A 38 3.77 2.85 28.57
CA ILE A 38 4.49 1.74 27.96
C ILE A 38 5.33 1.10 29.06
N HIS A 39 4.99 -0.13 29.42
CA HIS A 39 5.74 -0.97 30.35
C HIS A 39 6.42 -2.07 29.55
N PRO A 40 7.62 -1.82 29.00
CA PRO A 40 8.35 -2.91 28.38
C PRO A 40 8.87 -3.83 29.48
N ASP A 41 8.80 -5.13 29.26
CA ASP A 41 9.45 -6.11 30.15
C ASP A 41 10.99 -5.99 30.10
N THR A 42 11.53 -5.28 29.09
CA THR A 42 12.97 -5.09 28.89
C THR A 42 13.30 -3.64 28.51
N PRO A 43 14.19 -2.94 29.25
CA PRO A 43 14.61 -1.59 28.90
C PRO A 43 15.35 -1.58 27.55
N PRO A 44 15.23 -0.52 26.74
CA PRO A 44 15.96 -0.42 25.48
C PRO A 44 17.48 -0.34 25.75
N PRO A 45 18.34 -1.02 24.97
CA PRO A 45 19.80 -1.07 25.17
C PRO A 45 20.51 0.23 24.72
N LEU A 46 19.96 1.40 25.03
CA LEU A 46 20.37 2.69 24.50
C LEU A 46 21.86 3.01 24.71
N GLU A 47 22.35 2.82 25.94
CA GLU A 47 23.74 3.10 26.29
C GLU A 47 24.71 2.21 25.51
N THR A 48 24.40 0.92 25.42
CA THR A 48 25.18 -0.06 24.65
C THR A 48 25.22 0.30 23.16
N ILE A 49 24.08 0.68 22.57
CA ILE A 49 24.01 1.09 21.16
C ILE A 49 24.77 2.40 20.92
N ASN A 50 24.67 3.38 21.81
CA ASN A 50 25.43 4.64 21.71
C ASN A 50 26.95 4.41 21.78
N ASN A 51 27.41 3.47 22.61
CA ASN A 51 28.80 3.07 22.66
C ASN A 51 29.26 2.46 21.32
N TYR A 52 28.44 1.63 20.67
CA TYR A 52 28.75 1.10 19.35
C TYR A 52 28.76 2.16 18.25
N ILE A 53 27.82 3.11 18.27
CA ILE A 53 27.84 4.26 17.34
C ILE A 53 29.13 5.06 17.49
N GLY A 54 29.57 5.32 18.73
CA GLY A 54 30.83 5.99 19.02
C GLY A 54 32.05 5.24 18.47
N LEU A 55 32.09 3.93 18.64
CA LEU A 55 33.14 3.07 18.07
C LEU A 55 33.12 3.09 16.54
N ILE A 56 31.96 2.93 15.90
CA ILE A 56 31.84 2.96 14.44
C ILE A 56 32.33 4.31 13.90
N ASN A 57 31.92 5.43 14.49
CA ASN A 57 32.36 6.75 14.06
C ASN A 57 33.88 6.96 14.20
N LYS A 58 34.47 6.46 15.29
CA LYS A 58 35.93 6.46 15.47
C LYS A 58 36.64 5.68 14.36
N TYR A 59 36.18 4.47 14.05
CA TYR A 59 36.82 3.62 13.04
C TYR A 59 36.54 4.07 11.59
N LYS A 60 35.40 4.71 11.31
CA LYS A 60 35.13 5.33 10.02
C LYS A 60 36.17 6.39 9.66
N LEU A 61 36.53 7.25 10.62
CA LEU A 61 37.57 8.26 10.42
C LEU A 61 38.95 7.63 10.17
N GLN A 62 39.25 6.51 10.83
CA GLN A 62 40.50 5.78 10.64
C GLN A 62 40.56 5.05 9.29
N ILE A 63 39.46 4.43 8.84
CA ILE A 63 39.40 3.74 7.54
C ILE A 63 39.60 4.71 6.38
N ASN A 64 39.14 5.96 6.51
CA ASN A 64 39.30 6.99 5.48
C ASN A 64 40.76 7.37 5.20
N SER A 65 41.67 7.17 6.16
CA SER A 65 43.09 7.50 6.00
C SER A 65 43.96 6.31 5.56
N LEU A 66 43.38 5.12 5.39
CA LEU A 66 44.10 3.90 5.06
C LEU A 66 44.03 3.58 3.56
N THR A 67 45.16 3.22 2.97
CA THR A 67 45.27 2.79 1.57
C THR A 67 45.38 1.27 1.41
N ASN A 68 45.76 0.55 2.47
CA ASN A 68 45.92 -0.90 2.46
C ASN A 68 44.59 -1.61 2.72
N CYS A 69 44.07 -2.30 1.72
CA CYS A 69 42.76 -2.94 1.82
C CYS A 69 42.72 -4.12 2.81
N ASN A 70 43.77 -4.93 2.89
CA ASN A 70 43.87 -6.02 3.87
C ASN A 70 43.83 -5.49 5.31
N HIS A 71 44.45 -4.34 5.55
CA HIS A 71 44.42 -3.68 6.85
C HIS A 71 43.02 -3.14 7.18
N VAL A 72 42.35 -2.53 6.21
CA VAL A 72 40.95 -2.09 6.33
C VAL A 72 40.02 -3.27 6.63
N GLN A 73 40.20 -4.39 5.95
CA GLN A 73 39.42 -5.61 6.15
C GLN A 73 39.59 -6.19 7.56
N GLN A 74 40.81 -6.22 8.10
CA GLN A 74 41.06 -6.68 9.47
C GLN A 74 40.42 -5.78 10.53
N ILE A 75 40.50 -4.45 10.34
CA ILE A 75 39.85 -3.48 11.22
C ILE A 75 38.33 -3.66 11.16
N TYR A 76 37.80 -3.77 9.95
CA TYR A 76 36.37 -3.95 9.72
C TYR A 76 35.85 -5.25 10.34
N ALA A 77 36.56 -6.37 10.16
CA ALA A 77 36.20 -7.65 10.76
C ALA A 77 36.15 -7.58 12.29
N LYS A 78 37.17 -7.01 12.94
CA LYS A 78 37.16 -6.81 14.40
C LYS A 78 36.02 -5.91 14.87
N LEU A 79 35.71 -4.87 14.10
CA LEU A 79 34.60 -3.99 14.40
C LEU A 79 33.26 -4.72 14.28
N LEU A 80 33.10 -5.58 13.25
CA LEU A 80 31.90 -6.40 13.06
C LEU A 80 31.64 -7.34 14.24
N ASP A 81 32.69 -7.99 14.76
CA ASP A 81 32.59 -8.86 15.94
C ASP A 81 32.03 -8.11 17.16
N ILE A 82 32.40 -6.84 17.30
CA ILE A 82 31.98 -5.99 18.43
C ILE A 82 30.56 -5.46 18.25
N ILE A 83 30.15 -5.05 17.04
CA ILE A 83 28.87 -4.34 16.81
C ILE A 83 27.71 -5.26 16.45
N THR A 84 27.96 -6.45 15.91
CA THR A 84 26.91 -7.42 15.50
C THR A 84 26.02 -7.87 16.67
N PRO A 85 26.53 -8.06 17.90
CA PRO A 85 25.69 -8.26 19.08
C PRO A 85 24.69 -7.12 19.29
N GLY A 86 25.11 -5.87 19.09
CA GLY A 86 24.24 -4.69 19.19
C GLY A 86 23.13 -4.68 18.14
N LEU A 87 23.44 -5.01 16.88
CA LEU A 87 22.42 -5.16 15.83
C LEU A 87 21.41 -6.26 16.17
N THR A 88 21.89 -7.37 16.74
CA THR A 88 21.05 -8.47 17.18
C THR A 88 20.14 -8.06 18.34
N GLN A 89 20.65 -7.28 19.29
CA GLN A 89 19.86 -6.71 20.38
C GLN A 89 18.77 -5.76 19.85
N ILE A 90 19.08 -4.89 18.89
CA ILE A 90 18.09 -4.02 18.23
C ILE A 90 16.99 -4.87 17.58
N HIS A 91 17.38 -5.85 16.76
CA HIS A 91 16.42 -6.71 16.07
C HIS A 91 15.50 -7.47 17.05
N ASN A 92 16.07 -8.02 18.12
CA ASN A 92 15.31 -8.74 19.15
C ASN A 92 14.41 -7.80 19.96
N HIS A 93 14.88 -6.59 20.30
CA HIS A 93 14.08 -5.61 21.01
C HIS A 93 12.86 -5.16 20.20
N ILE A 94 13.05 -4.87 18.91
CA ILE A 94 11.95 -4.57 17.98
C ILE A 94 10.95 -5.73 17.92
N ASN A 95 11.42 -6.99 17.86
CA ASN A 95 10.54 -8.17 17.87
C ASN A 95 9.75 -8.33 19.17
N ASN A 96 10.41 -8.17 20.33
CA ASN A 96 9.76 -8.28 21.64
C ASN A 96 8.67 -7.22 21.79
N LEU A 97 8.98 -6.00 21.35
CA LEU A 97 8.02 -4.91 21.31
C LEU A 97 6.77 -5.22 20.47
N PHE A 98 6.93 -5.91 19.33
CA PHE A 98 5.80 -6.37 18.51
C PHE A 98 4.96 -7.48 19.16
N ALA A 99 5.56 -8.25 20.07
CA ALA A 99 4.90 -9.34 20.78
C ALA A 99 4.10 -8.85 22.00
N LEU A 100 4.28 -7.59 22.41
CA LEU A 100 3.54 -7.02 23.55
C LEU A 100 2.02 -6.96 23.26
N PRO A 101 1.17 -7.27 24.24
CA PRO A 101 -0.28 -7.26 24.10
C PRO A 101 -0.86 -5.82 24.19
N GLN A 102 -0.14 -4.83 23.67
CA GLN A 102 -0.52 -3.42 23.70
C GLN A 102 -0.77 -2.94 22.27
N PRO A 103 -2.04 -2.89 21.81
CA PRO A 103 -2.36 -2.56 20.42
C PRO A 103 -1.83 -1.18 20.01
N LEU A 104 -1.99 -0.16 20.87
CA LEU A 104 -1.52 1.20 20.59
C LEU A 104 -0.01 1.25 20.35
N LEU A 105 0.75 0.64 21.27
CA LEU A 105 2.21 0.53 21.17
C LEU A 105 2.60 -0.20 19.89
N LYS A 106 1.97 -1.35 19.62
CA LYS A 106 2.23 -2.15 18.42
C LYS A 106 2.06 -1.31 17.17
N SER A 107 0.97 -0.55 17.07
CA SER A 107 0.69 0.26 15.89
C SER A 107 1.62 1.47 15.76
N SER A 108 2.07 2.06 16.86
CA SER A 108 3.13 3.09 16.82
C SER A 108 4.46 2.54 16.30
N ILE A 109 4.81 1.32 16.72
CA ILE A 109 6.05 0.66 16.28
C ILE A 109 5.96 0.26 14.80
N LEU A 110 4.78 -0.12 14.32
CA LEU A 110 4.54 -0.34 12.89
C LEU A 110 4.82 0.93 12.07
N GLY A 111 4.22 2.06 12.45
CA GLY A 111 4.41 3.33 11.75
C GLY A 111 5.86 3.84 11.78
N ILE A 112 6.57 3.58 12.89
CA ILE A 112 7.92 4.07 13.13
C ILE A 112 9.00 3.16 12.50
N PHE A 113 8.93 1.85 12.70
CA PHE A 113 10.01 0.91 12.36
C PHE A 113 9.74 0.04 11.13
N ILE A 114 8.47 -0.31 10.84
CA ILE A 114 8.14 -1.13 9.66
C ILE A 114 8.06 -0.27 8.41
N ARG A 115 7.34 0.87 8.47
CA ARG A 115 7.23 1.78 7.32
C ARG A 115 8.59 2.24 6.80
N THR A 116 9.55 2.40 7.70
CA THR A 116 10.91 2.87 7.41
C THR A 116 11.86 1.72 7.02
N GLY A 117 11.40 0.47 7.10
CA GLY A 117 12.17 -0.72 6.75
C GLY A 117 13.39 -0.98 7.65
N VAL A 118 13.43 -0.37 8.84
CA VAL A 118 14.60 -0.44 9.73
C VAL A 118 14.86 -1.87 10.17
N LYS A 119 13.81 -2.62 10.50
CA LYS A 119 13.92 -4.01 10.94
C LYS A 119 14.54 -4.88 9.85
N GLU A 120 14.07 -4.74 8.62
CA GLU A 120 14.54 -5.48 7.44
C GLU A 120 15.97 -5.10 7.10
N LYS A 121 16.32 -3.81 7.17
CA LYS A 121 17.69 -3.31 6.94
C LYS A 121 18.67 -3.76 8.03
N VAL A 122 18.24 -3.82 9.29
CA VAL A 122 19.05 -4.39 10.40
C VAL A 122 19.26 -5.89 10.19
N LYS A 123 18.21 -6.63 9.83
CA LYS A 123 18.34 -8.05 9.49
C LYS A 123 19.29 -8.27 8.31
N PHE A 124 19.14 -7.47 7.25
CA PHE A 124 20.06 -7.47 6.11
C PHE A 124 21.50 -7.27 6.56
N LEU A 125 21.81 -6.29 7.41
CA LEU A 125 23.17 -6.07 7.91
C LEU A 125 23.68 -7.26 8.74
N ILE A 126 22.86 -7.86 9.59
CA ILE A 126 23.24 -9.05 10.37
C ILE A 126 23.62 -10.21 9.43
N ASP A 127 22.86 -10.42 8.36
CA ASP A 127 23.11 -11.48 7.38
C ASP A 127 24.29 -11.15 6.47
N GLU A 128 24.47 -9.88 6.11
CA GLU A 128 25.58 -9.41 5.29
C GLU A 128 26.92 -9.50 6.01
N ASN A 129 26.94 -9.25 7.33
CA ASN A 129 28.12 -9.37 8.19
C ASN A 129 28.63 -10.81 8.31
N LYS A 130 27.83 -11.82 7.95
CA LYS A 130 28.23 -13.24 7.94
C LYS A 130 28.94 -13.65 6.66
N LYS A 131 28.89 -12.82 5.61
CA LYS A 131 29.43 -13.17 4.29
C LYS A 131 30.94 -12.88 4.24
N PRO A 132 31.70 -13.65 3.43
CA PRO A 132 33.11 -13.37 3.22
C PRO A 132 33.34 -11.94 2.71
N LEU A 133 34.32 -11.26 3.30
CA LEU A 133 34.62 -9.85 3.03
C LEU A 133 35.41 -9.64 1.72
N ASP A 134 36.05 -10.70 1.23
CA ASP A 134 36.89 -10.83 0.04
C ASP A 134 36.10 -11.14 -1.25
N ARG A 135 34.78 -11.36 -1.16
CA ARG A 135 33.93 -11.66 -2.35
C ARG A 135 33.87 -10.54 -3.38
N PHE A 136 34.33 -9.34 -3.06
CA PHE A 136 34.39 -8.20 -3.97
C PHE A 136 35.75 -8.07 -4.67
N ASP A 137 36.68 -9.00 -4.43
CA ASP A 137 38.04 -8.95 -4.97
C ASP A 137 38.08 -9.37 -6.44
N ASN A 138 37.10 -10.16 -6.89
CA ASN A 138 37.11 -10.83 -8.20
C ASN A 138 36.11 -10.26 -9.22
N ASP A 139 35.20 -9.35 -8.84
CA ASP A 139 34.19 -8.78 -9.75
C ASP A 139 33.93 -7.28 -9.46
N SER A 140 34.47 -6.41 -10.32
CA SER A 140 34.35 -4.96 -10.20
C SER A 140 32.95 -4.42 -10.51
N ASN A 141 32.19 -5.11 -11.37
CA ASN A 141 30.84 -4.70 -11.74
C ASN A 141 29.89 -5.00 -10.57
N GLN A 142 29.99 -6.20 -10.01
CA GLN A 142 29.23 -6.60 -8.82
C GLN A 142 29.53 -5.68 -7.62
N ALA A 143 30.81 -5.29 -7.42
CA ALA A 143 31.19 -4.35 -6.38
C ALA A 143 30.58 -2.95 -6.58
N SER A 144 30.47 -2.48 -7.82
CA SER A 144 29.92 -1.16 -8.16
C SER A 144 28.39 -1.12 -8.00
N GLU A 145 27.69 -2.13 -8.51
CA GLU A 145 26.24 -2.28 -8.32
C GLU A 145 25.88 -2.38 -6.83
N TYR A 146 26.67 -3.13 -6.06
CA TYR A 146 26.47 -3.26 -4.62
C TYR A 146 26.68 -1.93 -3.88
N LEU A 147 27.70 -1.16 -4.28
CA LEU A 147 27.96 0.17 -3.71
C LEU A 147 26.82 1.15 -4.03
N GLU A 148 26.31 1.14 -5.25
CA GLU A 148 25.16 1.98 -5.65
C GLU A 148 23.93 1.63 -4.82
N ARG A 149 23.63 0.34 -4.67
CA ARG A 149 22.55 -0.12 -3.80
C ARG A 149 22.70 0.38 -2.37
N LEU A 150 23.90 0.30 -1.77
CA LEU A 150 24.15 0.80 -0.42
C LEU A 150 23.91 2.31 -0.31
N ASN A 151 24.37 3.09 -1.29
CA ASN A 151 24.14 4.53 -1.30
C ASN A 151 22.65 4.86 -1.40
N ASN A 152 21.91 4.16 -2.26
CA ASN A 152 20.46 4.28 -2.35
C ASN A 152 19.78 3.90 -1.03
N ASP A 153 20.20 2.79 -0.42
CA ASP A 153 19.67 2.33 0.87
C ASP A 153 19.89 3.34 2.01
N ILE A 154 21.04 4.02 2.02
CA ILE A 154 21.37 5.08 2.97
C ILE A 154 20.50 6.31 2.70
N ASN A 155 20.44 6.77 1.45
CA ASN A 155 19.71 7.99 1.07
C ASN A 155 18.20 7.84 1.30
N ASN A 156 17.67 6.64 1.14
CA ASN A 156 16.24 6.34 1.31
C ASN A 156 15.80 6.21 2.78
N ILE A 157 16.71 6.22 3.76
CA ILE A 157 16.32 6.26 5.18
C ILE A 157 15.93 7.70 5.52
N PRO A 158 14.66 8.04 5.81
CA PRO A 158 14.29 9.40 6.14
C PRO A 158 14.98 9.87 7.44
N PRO A 159 15.16 11.18 7.67
CA PRO A 159 15.60 11.69 8.96
C PRO A 159 14.66 11.25 10.09
N SER A 160 15.20 10.92 11.27
CA SER A 160 14.41 10.51 12.45
C SER A 160 13.45 11.61 12.87
N SER A 161 13.90 12.87 12.83
CA SER A 161 13.09 14.06 13.11
C SER A 161 11.84 14.16 12.23
N TYR A 162 11.96 13.86 10.94
CA TYR A 162 10.83 13.88 10.01
C TYR A 162 9.77 12.83 10.37
N ILE A 163 10.20 11.62 10.73
CA ILE A 163 9.29 10.55 11.14
C ILE A 163 8.66 10.84 12.50
N ILE A 164 9.45 11.32 13.47
CA ILE A 164 8.95 11.76 14.78
C ILE A 164 7.89 12.86 14.61
N GLN A 165 8.14 13.86 13.79
CA GLN A 165 7.19 14.94 13.52
C GLN A 165 5.92 14.42 12.84
N SER A 166 6.08 13.55 11.84
CA SER A 166 4.95 12.97 11.11
C SER A 166 4.06 12.12 12.01
N VAL A 167 4.66 11.27 12.86
CA VAL A 167 3.92 10.43 13.81
C VAL A 167 3.29 11.28 14.92
N THR A 168 4.02 12.26 15.46
CA THR A 168 3.47 13.19 16.47
C THR A 168 2.25 13.91 15.92
N ARG A 169 2.36 14.51 14.73
CA ARG A 169 1.24 15.22 14.11
C ARG A 169 0.04 14.29 13.89
N PHE A 170 0.28 13.09 13.38
CA PHE A 170 -0.77 12.10 13.17
C PHE A 170 -1.47 11.73 14.49
N VAL A 171 -0.70 11.49 15.55
CA VAL A 171 -1.24 11.16 16.88
C VAL A 171 -2.01 12.36 17.46
N GLU A 172 -1.51 13.57 17.30
CA GLU A 172 -2.21 14.79 17.73
C GLU A 172 -3.53 14.99 16.97
N GLU A 173 -3.55 14.77 15.65
CA GLU A 173 -4.77 14.80 14.83
C GLU A 173 -5.78 13.74 15.31
N LEU A 174 -5.33 12.51 15.61
CA LEU A 174 -6.19 11.47 16.16
C LEU A 174 -6.72 11.82 17.55
N ILE A 175 -5.90 12.39 18.44
CA ILE A 175 -6.34 12.84 19.76
C ILE A 175 -7.32 14.00 19.64
N GLN A 176 -7.12 14.93 18.70
CA GLN A 176 -8.07 16.02 18.49
C GLN A 176 -9.43 15.49 18.02
N GLU A 177 -9.42 14.53 17.10
CA GLU A 177 -10.64 13.96 16.52
C GLU A 177 -11.36 12.99 17.45
N TYR A 178 -10.62 12.09 18.11
CA TYR A 178 -11.17 11.02 18.94
C TYR A 178 -11.03 11.25 20.44
N THR A 179 -10.45 12.37 20.88
CA THR A 179 -10.03 12.63 22.27
C THR A 179 -9.04 11.56 22.77
N LEU A 180 -8.75 11.50 24.07
CA LEU A 180 -7.93 10.42 24.68
C LEU A 180 -8.70 9.09 24.79
N ASP A 181 -9.55 8.78 23.83
CA ASP A 181 -10.30 7.54 23.76
C ASP A 181 -9.41 6.44 23.17
N ILE A 182 -8.54 5.88 24.02
CA ILE A 182 -7.49 4.91 23.66
C ILE A 182 -8.00 3.82 22.69
N PRO A 183 -9.15 3.17 22.92
CA PRO A 183 -9.65 2.17 21.97
C PRO A 183 -9.92 2.70 20.56
N LEU A 184 -10.33 3.97 20.40
CA LEU A 184 -10.50 4.58 19.08
C LEU A 184 -9.16 4.89 18.42
N ILE A 185 -8.21 5.40 19.20
CA ILE A 185 -6.84 5.66 18.72
C ILE A 185 -6.19 4.35 18.26
N GLU A 186 -6.37 3.25 19.00
CA GLU A 186 -5.88 1.93 18.62
C GLU A 186 -6.44 1.45 17.28
N ILE A 187 -7.76 1.55 17.09
CA ILE A 187 -8.41 1.15 15.84
C ILE A 187 -7.97 2.07 14.68
N ALA A 188 -7.79 3.37 14.91
CA ALA A 188 -7.31 4.31 13.89
C ALA A 188 -5.84 4.06 13.52
N MET A 189 -5.00 3.61 14.45
CA MET A 189 -3.63 3.24 14.18
C MET A 189 -3.52 1.90 13.44
N ASP A 190 -4.43 0.92 13.68
CA ASP A 190 -4.53 -0.29 12.87
C ASP A 190 -4.74 0.04 11.37
N LYS A 191 -5.53 1.08 11.09
CA LYS A 191 -5.84 1.56 9.73
C LYS A 191 -4.58 1.99 8.96
N LEU A 192 -3.63 2.67 9.61
CA LEU A 192 -2.37 3.06 8.97
C LEU A 192 -1.53 1.87 8.48
N HIS A 193 -1.65 0.71 9.12
CA HIS A 193 -0.86 -0.47 8.78
C HIS A 193 -1.35 -1.18 7.52
N ILE A 194 -2.64 -1.05 7.21
CA ILE A 194 -3.27 -1.67 6.06
C ILE A 194 -2.64 -1.14 4.77
N ASN A 195 -2.48 0.19 4.68
CA ASN A 195 -1.87 0.87 3.53
C ASN A 195 -0.47 0.35 3.16
N TYR A 196 0.31 -0.15 4.13
CA TYR A 196 1.67 -0.67 3.87
C TYR A 196 1.69 -2.14 3.38
N LYS A 197 0.71 -2.95 3.79
CA LYS A 197 0.70 -4.39 3.49
C LYS A 197 0.10 -4.74 2.14
N GLU A 198 -0.71 -3.85 1.59
CA GLU A 198 -1.52 -4.11 0.40
C GLU A 198 -0.80 -3.81 -0.91
N GLU A 199 0.23 -2.96 -0.90
CA GLU A 199 1.10 -2.67 -2.06
C GLU A 199 1.74 -3.92 -2.72
N LYS A 200 1.75 -5.09 -2.06
CA LYS A 200 2.37 -6.35 -2.56
C LYS A 200 1.40 -7.46 -2.94
N LYS A 201 0.09 -7.31 -2.73
CA LYS A 201 -0.87 -8.44 -2.83
C LYS A 201 -1.62 -8.53 -4.15
N PHE A 202 -1.76 -7.43 -4.89
CA PHE A 202 -2.75 -7.36 -5.97
C PHE A 202 -2.24 -7.76 -7.36
N ASP A 203 -0.93 -7.97 -7.54
CA ASP A 203 -0.29 -8.46 -8.78
C ASP A 203 -0.82 -9.83 -9.28
N LYS A 204 -1.66 -10.50 -8.50
CA LYS A 204 -2.22 -11.84 -8.81
C LYS A 204 -3.72 -11.86 -9.05
N LEU A 205 -4.39 -10.71 -9.07
CA LEU A 205 -5.83 -10.67 -9.30
C LEU A 205 -6.13 -11.00 -10.76
N LYS A 206 -6.78 -12.14 -11.02
CA LYS A 206 -7.17 -12.60 -12.35
C LYS A 206 -8.58 -12.12 -12.72
N ASN A 207 -8.82 -11.93 -14.01
CA ASN A 207 -10.14 -11.64 -14.57
C ASN A 207 -11.09 -12.84 -14.34
N SER A 208 -12.08 -12.68 -13.45
CA SER A 208 -12.97 -13.78 -13.07
C SER A 208 -13.90 -14.22 -14.21
N ILE A 209 -14.20 -13.33 -15.15
CA ILE A 209 -15.09 -13.62 -16.30
C ILE A 209 -14.38 -14.61 -17.21
N LEU A 210 -13.13 -14.32 -17.59
CA LEU A 210 -12.33 -15.23 -18.41
C LEU A 210 -12.02 -16.55 -17.71
N GLN A 211 -11.73 -16.51 -16.41
CA GLN A 211 -11.53 -17.76 -15.65
C GLN A 211 -12.75 -18.66 -15.72
N ARG A 212 -13.95 -18.10 -15.56
CA ARG A 212 -15.21 -18.86 -15.67
C ARG A 212 -15.45 -19.41 -17.07
N ILE A 213 -15.13 -18.63 -18.12
CA ILE A 213 -15.20 -19.11 -19.51
C ILE A 213 -14.27 -20.31 -19.70
N ILE A 214 -12.99 -20.16 -19.32
CA ILE A 214 -12.00 -21.22 -19.43
C ILE A 214 -12.44 -22.46 -18.66
N GLU A 215 -12.90 -22.31 -17.41
CA GLU A 215 -13.40 -23.40 -16.56
C GLU A 215 -14.58 -24.16 -17.18
N GLN A 216 -15.47 -23.47 -17.91
CA GLN A 216 -16.60 -24.10 -18.61
C GLN A 216 -16.17 -24.79 -19.92
N GLU A 217 -15.05 -24.40 -20.51
CA GLU A 217 -14.54 -24.90 -21.78
C GLU A 217 -13.48 -26.01 -21.64
N VAL A 218 -13.01 -26.32 -20.42
CA VAL A 218 -11.94 -27.31 -20.13
C VAL A 218 -12.18 -28.69 -20.77
N ASP A 219 -13.43 -29.04 -21.09
CA ASP A 219 -13.80 -30.34 -21.68
C ASP A 219 -14.15 -30.29 -23.19
N THR A 220 -13.92 -29.17 -23.89
CA THR A 220 -14.22 -29.01 -25.33
C THR A 220 -12.97 -28.63 -26.16
N SER A 221 -12.33 -29.61 -26.81
CA SER A 221 -11.35 -29.38 -27.88
C SER A 221 -12.01 -28.83 -29.16
N SER A 222 -11.42 -28.11 -30.10
CA SER A 222 -10.27 -27.20 -30.18
C SER A 222 -10.57 -26.36 -31.43
N LEU A 223 -11.31 -25.26 -31.28
CA LEU A 223 -11.55 -24.34 -32.39
C LEU A 223 -10.28 -23.52 -32.62
N SER A 224 -9.76 -23.54 -33.84
CA SER A 224 -8.63 -22.68 -34.21
C SER A 224 -9.16 -21.28 -34.50
N PHE A 225 -8.82 -20.32 -33.65
CA PHE A 225 -9.11 -18.90 -33.88
C PHE A 225 -8.19 -18.32 -34.96
N THR A 226 -8.73 -17.44 -35.79
CA THR A 226 -7.98 -16.60 -36.71
C THR A 226 -7.17 -15.55 -35.94
N GLU A 227 -6.15 -14.96 -36.56
CA GLU A 227 -5.34 -13.90 -35.93
C GLU A 227 -6.20 -12.70 -35.48
N ALA A 228 -7.22 -12.34 -36.26
CA ALA A 228 -8.14 -11.26 -35.92
C ALA A 228 -8.99 -11.59 -34.68
N GLU A 229 -9.46 -12.84 -34.58
CA GLU A 229 -10.22 -13.33 -33.41
C GLU A 229 -9.33 -13.40 -32.16
N VAL A 230 -8.08 -13.82 -32.28
CA VAL A 230 -7.12 -13.79 -31.17
C VAL A 230 -6.90 -12.36 -30.68
N LYS A 231 -6.69 -11.40 -31.58
CA LYS A 231 -6.56 -9.98 -31.21
C LYS A 231 -7.83 -9.43 -30.54
N ALA A 232 -9.00 -9.86 -30.98
CA ALA A 232 -10.27 -9.50 -30.34
C ALA A 232 -10.36 -10.07 -28.92
N ILE A 233 -10.02 -11.34 -28.74
CA ILE A 233 -9.99 -11.98 -27.41
C ILE A 233 -8.99 -11.27 -26.48
N ASP A 234 -7.78 -10.97 -26.96
CA ASP A 234 -6.77 -10.25 -26.17
C ASP A 234 -7.28 -8.87 -25.72
N LEU A 235 -7.91 -8.08 -26.62
CA LEU A 235 -8.49 -6.79 -26.23
C LEU A 235 -9.64 -6.98 -25.22
N MET A 236 -10.48 -7.98 -25.45
CA MET A 236 -11.62 -8.30 -24.59
C MET A 236 -11.19 -8.77 -23.20
N GLU A 237 -10.00 -9.37 -23.05
CA GLU A 237 -9.42 -9.68 -21.74
C GLU A 237 -9.29 -8.43 -20.88
N PHE A 238 -8.73 -7.35 -21.44
CA PHE A 238 -8.57 -6.08 -20.73
C PHE A 238 -9.93 -5.43 -20.41
N LEU A 239 -10.82 -5.35 -21.40
CA LEU A 239 -12.12 -4.67 -21.21
C LEU A 239 -13.03 -5.41 -20.23
N THR A 240 -13.09 -6.74 -20.32
CA THR A 240 -13.87 -7.55 -19.38
C THR A 240 -13.25 -7.56 -17.99
N ALA A 241 -11.93 -7.43 -17.86
CA ALA A 241 -11.28 -7.26 -16.56
C ALA A 241 -11.79 -6.00 -15.85
N HIS A 242 -11.95 -4.87 -16.55
CA HIS A 242 -12.49 -3.66 -15.94
C HIS A 242 -13.98 -3.78 -15.54
N ILE A 243 -14.78 -4.58 -16.24
CA ILE A 243 -16.14 -4.92 -15.80
C ILE A 243 -16.09 -5.72 -14.49
N ASP A 244 -15.21 -6.73 -14.40
CA ASP A 244 -14.99 -7.49 -13.17
C ASP A 244 -14.46 -6.59 -12.02
N PHE A 245 -13.58 -5.65 -12.33
CA PHE A 245 -13.05 -4.68 -11.36
C PHE A 245 -14.17 -3.80 -10.81
N ILE A 246 -15.00 -3.21 -11.66
CA ILE A 246 -16.14 -2.40 -11.22
C ILE A 246 -17.08 -3.24 -10.35
N LYS A 247 -17.40 -4.47 -10.77
CA LYS A 247 -18.20 -5.40 -9.94
C LYS A 247 -17.61 -5.58 -8.54
N ARG A 248 -16.29 -5.72 -8.43
CA ARG A 248 -15.58 -5.87 -7.14
C ARG A 248 -15.57 -4.58 -6.32
N LEU A 249 -15.58 -3.42 -6.97
CA LEU A 249 -15.64 -2.12 -6.30
C LEU A 249 -17.03 -1.81 -5.73
N LEU A 250 -18.12 -2.24 -6.37
CA LEU A 250 -19.49 -1.93 -5.94
C LEU A 250 -19.79 -2.31 -4.46
N PRO A 251 -19.37 -3.47 -3.93
CA PRO A 251 -19.45 -3.77 -2.49
C PRO A 251 -18.68 -2.77 -1.60
N ILE A 252 -17.55 -2.25 -2.05
CA ILE A 252 -16.78 -1.22 -1.33
C ILE A 252 -17.57 0.09 -1.30
N TYR A 253 -18.21 0.49 -2.40
CA TYR A 253 -19.11 1.64 -2.44
C TYR A 253 -20.32 1.50 -1.51
N ILE A 254 -20.98 0.34 -1.49
CA ILE A 254 -22.10 0.06 -0.58
C ILE A 254 -21.65 0.24 0.87
N ARG A 255 -20.47 -0.29 1.21
CA ARG A 255 -19.88 -0.14 2.54
C ARG A 255 -19.58 1.33 2.83
N PHE A 256 -19.00 2.05 1.89
CA PHE A 256 -18.74 3.49 1.98
C PHE A 256 -20.01 4.28 2.27
N ASP A 257 -21.07 4.17 1.45
CA ASP A 257 -22.31 4.94 1.63
C ASP A 257 -22.88 4.76 3.03
N ARG A 258 -22.96 3.50 3.47
CA ARG A 258 -23.43 3.16 4.81
C ARG A 258 -22.58 3.80 5.91
N LEU A 259 -21.25 3.71 5.81
CA LEU A 259 -20.32 4.24 6.80
C LEU A 259 -20.31 5.77 6.82
N PHE A 260 -20.23 6.40 5.65
CA PHE A 260 -20.20 7.85 5.51
C PHE A 260 -21.47 8.48 6.08
N ARG A 261 -22.66 7.93 5.77
CA ARG A 261 -23.92 8.36 6.41
C ARG A 261 -23.89 8.20 7.93
N GLN A 262 -23.34 7.10 8.45
CA GLN A 262 -23.24 6.90 9.90
C GLN A 262 -22.29 7.92 10.55
N LYS A 263 -21.14 8.21 9.91
CA LYS A 263 -20.19 9.24 10.35
C LYS A 263 -20.90 10.60 10.42
N LEU A 264 -21.58 11.01 9.34
CA LEU A 264 -22.34 12.27 9.27
C LEU A 264 -23.45 12.34 10.33
N ARG A 265 -24.17 11.24 10.59
CA ARG A 265 -25.20 11.18 11.66
C ARG A 265 -24.62 11.35 13.06
N ILE A 266 -23.47 10.74 13.34
CA ILE A 266 -22.77 10.92 14.62
C ILE A 266 -22.43 12.40 14.80
N ASP A 267 -21.97 13.02 13.73
CA ASP A 267 -21.52 14.41 13.69
C ASP A 267 -22.63 15.45 13.52
N LYS A 268 -23.89 15.01 13.37
CA LYS A 268 -25.06 15.85 13.13
C LYS A 268 -24.94 16.74 11.88
N LEU A 269 -24.36 16.18 10.82
CA LEU A 269 -24.16 16.83 9.53
C LEU A 269 -25.24 16.42 8.52
N PRO A 270 -25.49 17.22 7.45
CA PRO A 270 -26.46 16.89 6.42
C PRO A 270 -26.09 15.58 5.72
N LEU A 271 -27.11 14.83 5.27
CA LEU A 271 -26.93 13.52 4.63
C LEU A 271 -27.17 13.61 3.12
N PRO A 272 -26.33 12.96 2.29
CA PRO A 272 -26.59 12.83 0.86
C PRO A 272 -27.80 11.91 0.62
N ARG A 273 -28.37 11.95 -0.60
CA ARG A 273 -29.40 10.99 -1.02
C ARG A 273 -28.82 9.59 -1.10
N THR A 274 -29.59 8.58 -0.70
CA THR A 274 -29.14 7.18 -0.81
C THR A 274 -29.08 6.79 -2.27
N VAL A 275 -27.98 6.15 -2.65
CA VAL A 275 -27.82 5.57 -3.97
C VAL A 275 -28.01 4.06 -3.85
N GLU A 276 -28.97 3.50 -4.58
CA GLU A 276 -29.24 2.06 -4.56
C GLU A 276 -28.27 1.36 -5.52
N MET A 277 -27.19 0.79 -4.96
CA MET A 277 -26.11 0.16 -5.73
C MET A 277 -26.35 -1.34 -5.95
N GLU A 278 -27.05 -2.01 -5.05
CA GLU A 278 -27.42 -3.43 -5.21
C GLU A 278 -28.18 -3.73 -6.52
N PRO A 279 -29.16 -2.91 -6.95
CA PRO A 279 -29.80 -3.11 -8.26
C PRO A 279 -28.81 -3.06 -9.43
N LEU A 280 -27.80 -2.18 -9.38
CA LEU A 280 -26.77 -2.10 -10.42
C LEU A 280 -26.00 -3.42 -10.55
N ILE A 281 -25.65 -4.05 -9.44
CA ILE A 281 -24.98 -5.36 -9.45
C ILE A 281 -25.94 -6.44 -10.00
N VAL A 282 -27.10 -6.62 -9.35
CA VAL A 282 -27.96 -7.79 -9.55
C VAL A 282 -28.74 -7.73 -10.87
N GLN A 283 -29.14 -6.53 -11.31
CA GLN A 283 -30.01 -6.36 -12.48
C GLN A 283 -29.25 -5.98 -13.75
N LEU A 284 -28.03 -5.44 -13.62
CA LEU A 284 -27.26 -4.95 -14.76
C LEU A 284 -25.94 -5.70 -14.95
N VAL A 285 -25.04 -5.65 -13.96
CA VAL A 285 -23.67 -6.20 -14.09
C VAL A 285 -23.67 -7.73 -14.13
N ASP A 286 -24.32 -8.40 -13.17
CA ASP A 286 -24.34 -9.86 -13.13
C ASP A 286 -24.99 -10.47 -14.37
N PRO A 287 -26.18 -10.01 -14.84
CA PRO A 287 -26.77 -10.53 -16.07
C PRO A 287 -25.91 -10.29 -17.31
N PHE A 288 -25.16 -9.18 -17.38
CA PHE A 288 -24.24 -8.92 -18.48
C PHE A 288 -23.06 -9.89 -18.47
N ILE A 289 -22.46 -10.14 -17.30
CA ILE A 289 -21.39 -11.11 -17.11
C ILE A 289 -21.87 -12.52 -17.47
N GLU A 290 -23.05 -12.95 -17.03
CA GLU A 290 -23.59 -14.28 -17.35
C GLU A 290 -23.77 -14.46 -18.87
N LYS A 291 -24.16 -13.41 -19.60
CA LYS A 291 -24.24 -13.45 -21.07
C LYS A 291 -22.86 -13.61 -21.71
N LEU A 292 -21.83 -12.93 -21.21
CA LEU A 292 -20.45 -13.09 -21.70
C LEU A 292 -19.93 -14.50 -21.43
N VAL A 293 -20.13 -15.01 -20.22
CA VAL A 293 -19.71 -16.36 -19.82
C VAL A 293 -20.40 -17.42 -20.68
N ALA A 294 -21.72 -17.31 -20.88
CA ALA A 294 -22.47 -18.23 -21.73
C ALA A 294 -22.05 -18.19 -23.21
N GLY A 295 -21.52 -17.05 -23.68
CA GLY A 295 -20.98 -16.91 -25.04
C GLY A 295 -19.66 -17.65 -25.24
N GLY A 296 -18.91 -17.91 -24.16
CA GLY A 296 -17.59 -18.53 -24.21
C GLY A 296 -16.55 -17.70 -24.98
N THR A 297 -15.40 -18.30 -25.26
CA THR A 297 -14.30 -17.69 -26.01
C THR A 297 -14.72 -17.37 -27.44
N VAL A 298 -15.62 -18.18 -28.04
CA VAL A 298 -16.21 -17.90 -29.36
C VAL A 298 -17.07 -16.65 -29.34
N GLY A 299 -17.85 -16.41 -28.29
CA GLY A 299 -18.63 -15.18 -28.14
C GLY A 299 -17.72 -13.95 -28.05
N LEU A 300 -16.64 -14.05 -27.27
CA LEU A 300 -15.67 -12.97 -27.09
C LEU A 300 -14.93 -12.57 -28.37
N SER A 301 -14.77 -13.47 -29.34
CA SER A 301 -14.09 -13.16 -30.60
C SER A 301 -14.94 -12.33 -31.58
N THR A 302 -16.22 -12.07 -31.26
CA THR A 302 -17.16 -11.38 -32.16
C THR A 302 -17.16 -9.86 -31.99
N GLU A 303 -17.23 -9.13 -33.10
CA GLU A 303 -17.33 -7.66 -33.14
C GLU A 303 -18.57 -7.12 -32.39
N ILE A 304 -19.69 -7.86 -32.46
CA ILE A 304 -20.93 -7.50 -31.75
C ILE A 304 -20.71 -7.52 -30.24
N THR A 305 -20.07 -8.57 -29.72
CA THR A 305 -19.81 -8.71 -28.28
C THR A 305 -18.79 -7.66 -27.82
N TYR A 306 -17.77 -7.39 -28.64
CA TYR A 306 -16.84 -6.30 -28.38
C TYR A 306 -17.55 -4.94 -28.26
N THR A 307 -18.42 -4.59 -29.21
CA THR A 307 -19.16 -3.32 -29.18
C THR A 307 -20.04 -3.23 -27.94
N ALA A 308 -20.71 -4.34 -27.57
CA ALA A 308 -21.52 -4.40 -26.37
C ALA A 308 -20.69 -4.20 -25.09
N VAL A 309 -19.53 -4.86 -24.98
CA VAL A 309 -18.61 -4.73 -23.84
C VAL A 309 -18.06 -3.31 -23.74
N PHE A 310 -17.65 -2.73 -24.87
CA PHE A 310 -17.16 -1.36 -24.94
C PHE A 310 -18.20 -0.35 -24.43
N SER A 311 -19.43 -0.39 -24.96
CA SER A 311 -20.50 0.52 -24.53
C SER A 311 -20.88 0.30 -23.07
N PHE A 312 -20.98 -0.96 -22.64
CA PHE A 312 -21.28 -1.29 -21.25
C PHE A 312 -20.24 -0.72 -20.27
N LEU A 313 -18.96 -0.79 -20.63
CA LEU A 313 -17.88 -0.24 -19.83
C LEU A 313 -17.97 1.29 -19.70
N GLN A 314 -18.31 1.98 -20.80
CA GLN A 314 -18.54 3.44 -20.78
C GLN A 314 -19.74 3.81 -19.90
N ASP A 315 -20.85 3.08 -20.02
CA ASP A 315 -22.04 3.31 -19.22
C ASP A 315 -21.75 3.13 -17.72
N LEU A 316 -21.02 2.07 -17.35
CA LEU A 316 -20.59 1.86 -15.97
C LEU A 316 -19.68 2.98 -15.46
N ALA A 317 -18.74 3.45 -16.29
CA ALA A 317 -17.87 4.56 -15.94
C ALA A 317 -18.67 5.84 -15.65
N ILE A 318 -19.64 6.17 -16.52
CA ILE A 318 -20.52 7.34 -16.35
C ILE A 318 -21.40 7.21 -15.10
N GLU A 319 -21.90 6.00 -14.83
CA GLU A 319 -22.71 5.74 -13.63
C GLU A 319 -21.88 6.00 -12.36
N LEU A 320 -20.62 5.55 -12.30
CA LEU A 320 -19.72 5.82 -11.17
C LEU A 320 -19.48 7.32 -10.94
N ILE A 321 -19.36 8.14 -12.00
CA ILE A 321 -19.30 9.61 -11.86
C ILE A 321 -20.59 10.16 -11.27
N THR A 322 -21.73 9.67 -11.74
CA THR A 322 -23.05 10.12 -11.30
C THR A 322 -23.26 9.80 -9.82
N ILE A 323 -22.86 8.61 -9.39
CA ILE A 323 -22.84 8.19 -8.00
C ILE A 323 -21.97 9.13 -7.18
N LYS A 324 -20.71 9.37 -7.58
CA LYS A 324 -19.78 10.28 -6.88
C LYS A 324 -20.38 11.66 -6.67
N ARG A 325 -21.00 12.25 -7.70
CA ARG A 325 -21.62 13.59 -7.63
C ARG A 325 -22.69 13.71 -6.55
N THR A 326 -23.29 12.60 -6.13
CA THR A 326 -24.27 12.57 -5.03
C THR A 326 -23.65 12.90 -3.67
N TYR A 327 -22.34 12.73 -3.52
CA TYR A 327 -21.59 12.97 -2.28
C TYR A 327 -20.78 14.27 -2.30
N ASP A 328 -20.67 14.93 -3.46
CA ASP A 328 -19.94 16.20 -3.59
C ASP A 328 -20.55 17.27 -2.66
N GLY A 329 -19.70 17.93 -1.89
CA GLY A 329 -20.10 18.95 -0.91
C GLY A 329 -20.58 18.43 0.45
N PHE A 330 -20.70 17.12 0.64
CA PHE A 330 -21.06 16.52 1.94
C PHE A 330 -19.84 16.15 2.79
N ILE A 331 -18.64 16.03 2.20
CA ILE A 331 -17.40 15.70 2.90
C ILE A 331 -16.88 16.95 3.64
N PRO A 332 -16.84 16.96 4.98
CA PRO A 332 -16.42 18.13 5.75
C PRO A 332 -14.92 18.37 5.65
N ARG A 333 -14.54 19.57 5.20
CA ARG A 333 -13.12 19.97 5.09
C ARG A 333 -12.43 20.24 6.43
N ASN A 334 -13.20 20.48 7.49
CA ASN A 334 -12.72 20.87 8.81
C ASN A 334 -12.46 19.69 9.76
N ARG A 335 -12.62 18.45 9.30
CA ARG A 335 -12.44 17.22 10.11
C ARG A 335 -11.62 16.17 9.35
N GLN A 336 -10.43 16.58 8.93
CA GLN A 336 -9.55 15.79 8.07
C GLN A 336 -9.28 14.39 8.66
N GLY A 337 -8.97 14.26 9.96
CA GLY A 337 -8.69 12.94 10.58
C GLY A 337 -9.84 11.93 10.56
N ARG A 338 -11.09 12.36 10.28
CA ARG A 338 -12.27 11.48 10.19
C ARG A 338 -12.71 11.20 8.75
N TYR A 339 -12.51 12.16 7.87
CA TYR A 339 -13.06 12.18 6.51
C TYR A 339 -12.00 12.17 5.40
N SER A 340 -10.70 12.18 5.73
CA SER A 340 -9.62 12.15 4.74
C SER A 340 -9.69 10.92 3.83
N ASP A 341 -10.03 9.76 4.37
CA ASP A 341 -10.17 8.54 3.57
C ASP A 341 -11.43 8.56 2.72
N ASP A 342 -12.48 9.24 3.16
CA ASP A 342 -13.69 9.43 2.37
C ASP A 342 -13.39 10.34 1.15
N GLU A 343 -12.59 11.39 1.33
CA GLU A 343 -12.10 12.25 0.26
C GLU A 343 -11.13 11.50 -0.67
N ALA A 344 -10.17 10.77 -0.11
CA ALA A 344 -9.19 9.99 -0.87
C ALA A 344 -9.89 8.92 -1.73
N PHE A 345 -10.87 8.20 -1.18
CA PHE A 345 -11.64 7.20 -1.92
C PHE A 345 -12.32 7.79 -3.17
N TRP A 346 -12.93 8.97 -3.06
CA TRP A 346 -13.57 9.62 -4.20
C TRP A 346 -12.59 10.24 -5.19
N THR A 347 -11.44 10.74 -4.71
CA THR A 347 -10.36 11.19 -5.58
C THR A 347 -9.80 10.02 -6.39
N THR A 348 -9.51 8.88 -5.76
CA THR A 348 -9.03 7.69 -6.47
C THR A 348 -10.11 7.10 -7.39
N THR A 349 -11.38 7.13 -6.98
CA THR A 349 -12.51 6.76 -7.86
C THR A 349 -12.55 7.63 -9.10
N GLN A 350 -12.38 8.94 -8.93
CA GLN A 350 -12.38 9.89 -10.03
C GLN A 350 -11.22 9.59 -10.99
N SER A 351 -10.00 9.37 -10.47
CA SER A 351 -8.84 8.99 -11.27
C SER A 351 -9.07 7.70 -12.06
N TYR A 352 -9.58 6.64 -11.40
CA TYR A 352 -9.91 5.38 -12.05
C TYR A 352 -10.87 5.58 -13.23
N VAL A 353 -11.96 6.32 -12.99
CA VAL A 353 -12.98 6.54 -14.01
C VAL A 353 -12.47 7.44 -15.14
N GLU A 354 -11.68 8.47 -14.85
CA GLU A 354 -11.06 9.31 -15.87
C GLU A 354 -10.10 8.50 -16.76
N ASN A 355 -9.30 7.63 -16.17
CA ASN A 355 -8.39 6.74 -16.90
C ASN A 355 -9.16 5.70 -17.73
N LEU A 356 -10.27 5.17 -17.21
CA LEU A 356 -11.16 4.29 -17.96
C LEU A 356 -11.83 4.99 -19.15
N LEU A 357 -12.28 6.25 -18.97
CA LEU A 357 -12.82 7.06 -20.06
C LEU A 357 -11.75 7.41 -21.09
N ARG A 358 -10.50 7.69 -20.66
CA ARG A 358 -9.36 7.87 -21.58
C ARG A 358 -9.07 6.60 -22.39
N LEU A 359 -9.12 5.43 -21.75
CA LEU A 359 -8.98 4.14 -22.42
C LEU A 359 -10.05 3.94 -23.49
N THR A 360 -11.32 4.17 -23.15
CA THR A 360 -12.43 4.03 -24.12
C THR A 360 -12.36 5.06 -25.24
N TYR A 361 -11.98 6.30 -24.93
CA TYR A 361 -11.75 7.36 -25.93
C TYR A 361 -10.59 7.01 -26.88
N PHE A 362 -9.50 6.44 -26.36
CA PHE A 362 -8.38 5.97 -27.16
C PHE A 362 -8.84 4.93 -28.19
N ILE A 363 -9.58 3.92 -27.72
CA ILE A 363 -10.16 2.86 -28.56
C ILE A 363 -11.07 3.45 -29.66
N GLN A 364 -11.93 4.41 -29.30
CA GLN A 364 -12.89 5.02 -30.23
C GLN A 364 -12.22 5.94 -31.26
N ASN A 365 -11.25 6.76 -30.85
CA ASN A 365 -10.69 7.77 -31.74
C ASN A 365 -9.57 7.28 -32.63
N LYS A 366 -8.69 6.40 -32.13
CA LYS A 366 -7.58 5.87 -32.94
C LYS A 366 -8.06 4.96 -34.07
N SER A 367 -9.31 4.54 -34.00
CA SER A 367 -10.00 3.75 -35.00
C SER A 367 -10.90 4.56 -35.94
N ASN A 368 -10.90 5.90 -35.86
CA ASN A 368 -11.85 6.77 -36.58
C ASN A 368 -13.33 6.40 -36.33
N GLY A 369 -13.66 5.88 -35.14
CA GLY A 369 -15.00 5.41 -34.80
C GLY A 369 -15.33 3.99 -35.28
N ASN A 370 -14.43 3.33 -36.03
CA ASN A 370 -14.64 1.96 -36.54
C ASN A 370 -14.15 0.87 -35.58
N HIS A 371 -13.62 1.24 -34.42
CA HIS A 371 -13.12 0.31 -33.41
C HIS A 371 -12.16 -0.77 -33.95
N ASN A 372 -11.24 -0.41 -34.86
CA ASN A 372 -10.28 -1.29 -35.51
C ASN A 372 -9.36 -2.00 -34.50
N ILE A 373 -9.79 -3.17 -34.03
CA ILE A 373 -9.09 -4.02 -33.06
C ILE A 373 -7.69 -4.39 -33.56
N SER A 374 -7.55 -4.68 -34.86
CA SER A 374 -6.26 -5.06 -35.45
C SER A 374 -5.21 -3.96 -35.36
N LEU A 375 -5.62 -2.69 -35.42
CA LEU A 375 -4.74 -1.54 -35.22
C LEU A 375 -4.37 -1.37 -33.73
N ILE A 376 -5.36 -1.50 -32.85
CA ILE A 376 -5.19 -1.34 -31.39
C ILE A 376 -4.25 -2.41 -30.84
N MET A 377 -4.53 -3.68 -31.15
CA MET A 377 -3.76 -4.83 -30.68
C MET A 377 -2.56 -5.17 -31.59
N GLY A 378 -2.29 -4.33 -32.59
CA GLY A 378 -1.10 -4.36 -33.42
C GLY A 378 -0.21 -3.17 -33.10
N ASP A 379 -0.25 -2.16 -33.98
CA ASP A 379 0.66 -1.01 -33.95
C ASP A 379 0.56 -0.14 -32.69
N LEU A 380 -0.59 -0.16 -32.01
CA LEU A 380 -0.86 0.71 -30.85
C LEU A 380 -0.89 -0.03 -29.51
N LYS A 381 -0.47 -1.30 -29.48
CA LYS A 381 -0.61 -2.17 -28.30
C LYS A 381 0.09 -1.61 -27.06
N GLU A 382 1.32 -1.15 -27.18
CA GLU A 382 2.09 -0.60 -26.06
C GLU A 382 1.44 0.67 -25.47
N GLU A 383 0.90 1.54 -26.33
CA GLU A 383 0.21 2.75 -25.90
C GLU A 383 -1.10 2.41 -25.17
N PHE A 384 -1.84 1.43 -25.69
CA PHE A 384 -3.04 0.90 -25.07
C PHE A 384 -2.72 0.28 -23.69
N GLU A 385 -1.74 -0.62 -23.60
CA GLU A 385 -1.36 -1.29 -22.36
C GLU A 385 -0.85 -0.29 -21.30
N ARG A 386 -0.20 0.80 -21.70
CA ARG A 386 0.17 1.87 -20.76
C ARG A 386 -1.07 2.53 -20.15
N LEU A 387 -2.06 2.91 -20.97
CA LEU A 387 -3.30 3.53 -20.49
C LEU A 387 -4.12 2.57 -19.62
N GLU A 388 -4.14 1.30 -19.99
CA GLU A 388 -4.80 0.25 -19.22
C GLU A 388 -4.12 0.04 -17.87
N ASN A 389 -2.78 0.02 -17.83
CA ASN A 389 -2.03 -0.10 -16.58
C ASN A 389 -2.30 1.09 -15.63
N GLU A 390 -2.42 2.32 -16.14
CA GLU A 390 -2.81 3.48 -15.32
C GLU A 390 -4.18 3.27 -14.65
N ALA A 391 -5.19 2.82 -15.41
CA ALA A 391 -6.51 2.51 -14.86
C ALA A 391 -6.47 1.33 -13.88
N ARG A 392 -5.66 0.31 -14.16
CA ARG A 392 -5.50 -0.86 -13.30
C ARG A 392 -4.85 -0.51 -11.95
N GLU A 393 -3.83 0.35 -11.97
CA GLU A 393 -3.18 0.84 -10.74
C GLU A 393 -4.18 1.58 -9.84
N ASP A 394 -5.03 2.45 -10.42
CA ASP A 394 -6.08 3.13 -9.66
C ASP A 394 -7.09 2.14 -9.05
N PHE A 395 -7.47 1.10 -9.78
CA PHE A 395 -8.32 0.04 -9.23
C PHE A 395 -7.67 -0.68 -8.04
N PHE A 396 -6.38 -1.02 -8.12
CA PHE A 396 -5.68 -1.64 -7.00
C PHE A 396 -5.57 -0.72 -5.78
N ASN A 397 -5.37 0.58 -6.01
CA ASN A 397 -5.44 1.57 -4.95
C ASN A 397 -6.84 1.60 -4.31
N LEU A 398 -7.91 1.47 -5.09
CA LEU A 398 -9.29 1.41 -4.58
C LEU A 398 -9.58 0.15 -3.74
N LEU A 399 -8.96 -1.00 -4.06
CA LEU A 399 -9.16 -2.22 -3.27
C LEU A 399 -8.68 -2.06 -1.82
N SER A 400 -7.66 -1.21 -1.58
CA SER A 400 -7.17 -0.97 -0.22
C SER A 400 -8.24 -0.39 0.71
N PHE A 401 -9.24 0.29 0.13
CA PHE A 401 -10.33 0.86 0.90
C PHE A 401 -11.24 -0.18 1.55
N GLN A 402 -11.20 -1.44 1.10
CA GLN A 402 -11.96 -2.53 1.73
C GLN A 402 -11.59 -2.70 3.21
N ASP A 403 -10.30 -2.74 3.49
CA ASP A 403 -9.73 -2.97 4.82
C ASP A 403 -9.73 -1.65 5.64
N ILE A 404 -9.45 -0.51 4.99
CA ILE A 404 -9.59 0.84 5.57
C ILE A 404 -11.02 1.06 6.11
N PHE A 405 -12.05 0.77 5.30
CA PHE A 405 -13.44 0.93 5.71
C PHE A 405 -13.88 -0.11 6.76
N ALA A 406 -13.26 -1.29 6.82
CA ALA A 406 -13.51 -2.23 7.91
C ALA A 406 -13.03 -1.66 9.27
N CYS A 407 -11.91 -0.94 9.29
CA CYS A 407 -11.46 -0.20 10.46
C CYS A 407 -12.40 0.95 10.83
N ASP A 408 -12.85 1.75 9.85
CA ASP A 408 -13.81 2.82 10.09
C ASP A 408 -15.13 2.30 10.66
N GLU A 409 -15.59 1.13 10.21
CA GLU A 409 -16.76 0.48 10.77
C GLU A 409 -16.59 0.14 12.26
N ARG A 410 -15.40 -0.30 12.67
CA ARG A 410 -15.07 -0.56 14.09
C ARG A 410 -15.11 0.74 14.91
N ILE A 411 -14.55 1.82 14.39
CA ILE A 411 -14.57 3.17 15.01
C ILE A 411 -16.02 3.63 15.21
N VAL A 412 -16.81 3.61 14.13
CA VAL A 412 -18.21 4.06 14.14
C VAL A 412 -19.06 3.22 15.10
N LYS A 413 -18.92 1.89 15.08
CA LYS A 413 -19.63 0.99 16.01
C LYS A 413 -19.31 1.31 17.46
N TYR A 414 -18.04 1.56 17.77
CA TYR A 414 -17.62 1.92 19.12
C TYR A 414 -18.22 3.26 19.57
N GLN A 415 -18.16 4.29 18.71
CA GLN A 415 -18.76 5.60 18.97
C GLN A 415 -20.28 5.51 19.21
N LEU A 416 -20.99 4.72 18.41
CA LEU A 416 -22.43 4.49 18.59
C LEU A 416 -22.76 3.80 19.91
N ARG A 417 -21.98 2.78 20.32
CA ARG A 417 -22.14 2.10 21.60
C ARG A 417 -21.97 3.08 22.77
N LYS A 418 -20.89 3.87 22.78
CA LYS A 418 -20.66 4.88 23.81
C LYS A 418 -21.80 5.88 23.94
N LYS A 419 -22.35 6.32 22.80
CA LYS A 419 -23.49 7.24 22.77
C LYS A 419 -24.75 6.61 23.39
N ILE A 420 -25.01 5.32 23.12
CA ILE A 420 -26.13 4.59 23.71
C ILE A 420 -25.93 4.43 25.22
N ASP A 421 -24.74 4.03 25.67
CA ASP A 421 -24.45 3.83 27.08
C ASP A 421 -24.58 5.13 27.89
N PHE A 422 -24.14 6.26 27.31
CA PHE A 422 -24.34 7.59 27.90
C PHE A 422 -25.82 8.01 27.98
N LEU A 423 -26.64 7.62 27.00
CA LEU A 423 -28.08 7.90 27.04
C LEU A 423 -28.82 7.02 28.05
N LYS A 424 -28.30 5.83 28.36
CA LYS A 424 -28.86 4.92 29.38
C LYS A 424 -28.46 5.27 30.81
N SER A 425 -27.35 5.98 31.00
CA SER A 425 -26.85 6.41 32.31
C SER A 425 -27.40 7.78 32.76
N LYS A 426 -28.19 8.43 31.91
CA LYS A 426 -29.02 9.59 32.20
C LYS A 426 -30.46 9.16 32.38
#